data_AF-A0A847C2V6-F1
#
_entry.id   AF-A0A847C2V6-F1
#
_cell.length_a   1.000
_cell.length_b   1.000
_cell.length_c   1.000
_cell.angle_alpha   90.00
_cell.angle_beta   90.00
_cell.angle_gamma   90.00
#
_symmetry.space_group_name_H-M   'P 1'
#
loop_
_entity.id
_entity.type
_entity.pdbx_description
1 polymer ?
#
loop_
_entity_poly.entity_id
_entity_poly.type
_entity_poly.pdbx_seq_one_letter_code
_entity_poly.pdbx_strand_id
1 'polypeptide(L)'
;MKNRLTMICLILSLLLVIAAASACGAGSTAPGTKEPPATEKPISETETPKTDMQQTKASNSPIPEAGRIIILEEDTAADKYKEYIEFTADESEFKTKIFLVAEGTVRDFKFLSVAIEGADEGGKIEYTAKTLYEQELLTEEKPLLVTMTFFGDLPSYGISYTGQNGETKVFAIEQSGKDGSVLLTELK
;
A
#
# COMPACT_ATOMS: atom_id res chain seq x y z
N MET A 1 -46.32 10.68 0.02
CA MET A 1 -45.66 11.97 0.39
C MET A 1 -45.56 12.21 1.91
N LYS A 2 -45.62 11.18 2.78
CA LYS A 2 -45.56 11.35 4.25
C LYS A 2 -44.18 11.08 4.88
N ASN A 3 -43.20 10.63 4.09
CA ASN A 3 -41.92 10.13 4.61
C ASN A 3 -40.74 11.10 4.38
N ARG A 4 -40.97 12.20 3.63
CA ARG A 4 -39.93 13.21 3.35
C ARG A 4 -39.90 14.31 4.41
N LEU A 5 -40.99 14.50 5.17
CA LEU A 5 -41.12 15.59 6.15
C LEU A 5 -40.58 15.21 7.53
N THR A 6 -40.68 13.95 7.94
CA THR A 6 -40.14 13.45 9.22
C THR A 6 -38.62 13.35 9.25
N MET A 7 -37.98 13.14 8.09
CA MET A 7 -36.53 13.04 7.97
C MET A 7 -35.84 14.42 8.07
N ILE A 8 -36.50 15.48 7.59
CA ILE A 8 -35.95 16.86 7.67
C ILE A 8 -35.95 17.36 9.13
N CYS A 9 -36.91 16.96 9.97
CA CYS A 9 -36.93 17.32 11.40
C CYS A 9 -35.85 16.62 12.24
N LEU A 10 -35.36 15.44 11.85
CA LEU A 10 -34.30 14.73 12.57
C LEU A 10 -32.90 15.31 12.31
N ILE A 11 -32.71 15.96 11.16
CA ILE A 11 -31.42 16.54 10.77
C ILE A 11 -31.20 17.91 11.43
N LEU A 12 -32.26 18.65 11.74
CA LEU A 12 -32.18 19.96 12.40
C LEU A 12 -31.95 19.90 13.92
N SER A 13 -32.23 18.77 14.58
CA SER A 13 -32.01 18.61 16.03
C SER A 13 -30.62 18.14 16.42
N LEU A 14 -29.80 17.65 15.47
CA LEU A 14 -28.47 17.10 15.76
C LEU A 14 -27.33 18.16 15.72
N LEU A 15 -27.61 19.38 15.27
CA LEU A 15 -26.61 20.44 15.07
C LEU A 15 -26.37 21.36 16.29
N LEU A 16 -26.77 20.99 17.50
CA LEU A 16 -26.73 21.91 18.67
C LEU A 16 -25.96 21.44 19.92
N VAL A 17 -25.12 20.42 19.81
CA VAL A 17 -24.19 20.04 20.88
C VAL A 17 -22.90 19.61 20.17
N ILE A 18 -21.78 20.32 20.22
CA ILE A 18 -20.85 20.35 21.37
C ILE A 18 -19.96 21.58 21.20
N ALA A 19 -20.00 22.48 22.18
CA ALA A 19 -19.03 23.54 22.39
C ALA A 19 -18.27 23.28 23.70
N ALA A 20 -16.96 23.55 23.65
CA ALA A 20 -16.03 23.81 24.75
C ALA A 20 -15.59 22.64 25.67
N ALA A 21 -14.30 22.31 25.61
CA ALA A 21 -13.43 22.20 26.78
C ALA A 21 -11.94 22.21 26.36
N SER A 22 -11.28 23.34 26.54
CA SER A 22 -9.81 23.45 26.54
C SER A 22 -9.30 23.03 27.92
N ALA A 23 -8.35 22.09 27.97
CA ALA A 23 -7.62 21.75 29.19
C ALA A 23 -6.12 21.75 28.90
N CYS A 24 -5.42 22.69 29.55
CA CYS A 24 -3.97 22.80 29.61
C CYS A 24 -3.41 21.77 30.59
N GLY A 25 -2.30 21.12 30.26
CA GLY A 25 -1.58 20.21 31.15
C GLY A 25 -0.11 20.15 30.76
N ALA A 26 0.72 20.88 31.49
CA ALA A 26 2.17 20.91 31.38
C ALA A 26 2.82 19.78 32.20
N GLY A 27 3.96 19.27 31.71
CA GLY A 27 4.96 18.61 32.55
C GLY A 27 5.53 17.32 31.97
N SER A 28 6.74 17.38 31.42
CA SER A 28 7.65 16.24 31.46
C SER A 28 9.10 16.69 31.50
N THR A 29 9.75 16.25 32.58
CA THR A 29 11.14 16.37 32.98
C THR A 29 12.05 15.50 32.11
N ALA A 30 13.20 16.06 31.73
CA ALA A 30 14.33 15.31 31.16
C ALA A 30 15.04 14.45 32.23
N PRO A 31 15.77 13.40 31.81
CA PRO A 31 17.01 13.05 32.50
C PRO A 31 18.19 12.87 31.54
N GLY A 32 19.32 13.42 31.98
CA GLY A 32 20.59 13.39 31.28
C GLY A 32 21.41 12.11 31.48
N THR A 33 22.30 11.93 30.50
CA THR A 33 23.48 11.09 30.38
C THR A 33 24.31 10.90 31.65
N LYS A 34 24.73 9.66 31.93
CA LYS A 34 26.08 9.30 32.43
C LYS A 34 26.48 7.87 32.01
N GLU A 35 27.46 7.79 31.11
CA GLU A 35 28.50 6.73 31.02
C GLU A 35 29.59 7.03 32.10
N PRO A 36 30.71 6.28 32.33
CA PRO A 36 31.28 5.03 31.77
C PRO A 36 31.95 4.15 32.89
N PRO A 37 33.11 3.41 32.77
CA PRO A 37 33.84 2.71 31.67
C PRO A 37 34.39 1.27 31.99
N ALA A 38 35.04 0.66 30.98
CA ALA A 38 36.23 -0.23 31.01
C ALA A 38 36.06 -1.69 31.50
N THR A 39 36.69 -2.76 31.01
CA THR A 39 37.70 -3.15 29.98
C THR A 39 37.74 -4.71 30.10
N GLU A 40 37.91 -5.56 29.07
CA GLU A 40 39.20 -6.15 28.64
C GLU A 40 38.96 -7.31 27.62
N LYS A 41 39.86 -7.44 26.63
CA LYS A 41 40.04 -8.57 25.68
C LYS A 41 41.01 -9.60 26.31
N PRO A 42 41.24 -10.87 25.85
CA PRO A 42 41.62 -11.22 24.46
C PRO A 42 41.33 -12.66 23.90
N ILE A 43 41.26 -12.73 22.55
CA ILE A 43 41.81 -13.68 21.53
C ILE A 43 42.20 -15.15 21.90
N SER A 44 41.75 -16.13 21.09
CA SER A 44 42.50 -17.36 20.67
C SER A 44 41.78 -18.03 19.47
N GLU A 45 42.32 -17.92 18.24
CA GLU A 45 43.00 -18.96 17.40
C GLU A 45 42.06 -19.97 16.69
N THR A 46 41.95 -19.91 15.35
CA THR A 46 42.53 -20.84 14.32
C THR A 46 41.86 -22.23 14.36
N GLU A 47 41.32 -22.88 13.32
CA GLU A 47 41.79 -23.06 11.95
C GLU A 47 40.63 -23.49 11.02
N THR A 48 40.81 -23.30 9.71
CA THR A 48 40.04 -23.96 8.66
C THR A 48 40.67 -25.32 8.36
N PRO A 49 39.87 -26.39 8.12
CA PRO A 49 40.19 -27.26 6.99
C PRO A 49 39.02 -27.42 6.01
N LYS A 50 39.31 -27.24 4.72
CA LYS A 50 38.52 -27.70 3.58
C LYS A 50 38.64 -29.22 3.46
N THR A 51 37.61 -29.93 3.00
CA THR A 51 37.71 -30.99 1.96
C THR A 51 36.31 -31.45 1.50
N ASP A 52 36.11 -31.25 0.20
CA ASP A 52 35.30 -31.95 -0.80
C ASP A 52 33.79 -32.17 -0.69
N MET A 53 33.12 -31.42 -1.57
CA MET A 53 32.25 -31.90 -2.66
C MET A 53 31.30 -33.06 -2.33
N GLN A 54 30.03 -32.70 -2.11
CA GLN A 54 28.96 -33.45 -2.76
C GLN A 54 27.99 -32.49 -3.46
N GLN A 55 28.03 -32.63 -4.78
CA GLN A 55 27.19 -32.01 -5.79
C GLN A 55 25.71 -32.28 -5.50
N THR A 56 25.03 -31.33 -4.87
CA THR A 56 23.57 -31.23 -4.99
C THR A 56 23.29 -30.43 -6.25
N LYS A 57 22.98 -31.16 -7.32
CA LYS A 57 22.27 -30.70 -8.53
C LYS A 57 21.66 -29.31 -8.34
N ALA A 58 22.15 -28.32 -9.09
CA ALA A 58 21.40 -27.11 -9.32
C ALA A 58 20.03 -27.55 -9.84
N SER A 59 19.01 -27.42 -9.00
CA SER A 59 17.63 -27.48 -9.45
C SER A 59 17.50 -26.29 -10.38
N ASN A 60 17.52 -26.54 -11.69
CA ASN A 60 16.96 -25.60 -12.66
C ASN A 60 15.43 -25.56 -12.47
N SER A 61 14.96 -25.36 -11.23
CA SER A 61 13.65 -24.80 -11.00
C SER A 61 13.66 -23.48 -11.76
N PRO A 62 12.66 -23.24 -12.63
CA PRO A 62 12.44 -21.91 -13.13
C PRO A 62 12.47 -20.98 -11.92
N ILE A 63 13.37 -19.99 -11.93
CA ILE A 63 13.24 -18.86 -11.01
C ILE A 63 11.78 -18.43 -11.16
N PRO A 64 10.96 -18.47 -10.10
CA PRO A 64 9.56 -18.09 -10.24
C PRO A 64 9.56 -16.68 -10.82
N GLU A 65 9.03 -16.57 -12.04
CA GLU A 65 8.82 -15.28 -12.69
C GLU A 65 8.08 -14.40 -11.68
N ALA A 66 8.66 -13.26 -11.27
CA ALA A 66 7.98 -12.52 -10.21
C ALA A 66 6.61 -12.10 -10.64
N GLY A 67 5.73 -12.14 -9.64
CA GLY A 67 4.45 -11.50 -9.70
C GLY A 67 4.54 -10.07 -10.23
N ARG A 68 3.66 -9.73 -11.15
CA ARG A 68 3.31 -8.34 -11.45
C ARG A 68 1.81 -8.15 -11.27
N ILE A 69 1.40 -6.90 -11.10
CA ILE A 69 -0.02 -6.55 -11.04
C ILE A 69 -0.46 -6.04 -12.41
N ILE A 70 -1.61 -6.54 -12.87
CA ILE A 70 -2.36 -5.95 -13.97
C ILE A 70 -3.69 -5.40 -13.44
N ILE A 71 -4.20 -4.38 -14.13
CA ILE A 71 -5.50 -3.79 -13.84
C ILE A 71 -6.50 -4.29 -14.86
N LEU A 72 -7.65 -4.78 -14.39
CA LEU A 72 -8.81 -5.07 -15.22
C LEU A 72 -9.99 -4.24 -14.73
N GLU A 73 -10.77 -3.70 -15.65
CA GLU A 73 -12.05 -3.06 -15.33
C GLU A 73 -13.08 -4.11 -14.84
N GLU A 74 -14.04 -3.69 -14.01
CA GLU A 74 -15.04 -4.58 -13.41
C GLU A 74 -15.75 -5.45 -14.45
N ASP A 75 -16.24 -4.86 -15.53
CA ASP A 75 -16.98 -5.58 -16.59
C ASP A 75 -16.11 -6.64 -17.28
N THR A 76 -14.82 -6.37 -17.46
CA THR A 76 -13.89 -7.33 -18.07
C THR A 76 -13.55 -8.49 -17.13
N ALA A 77 -13.44 -8.19 -15.83
CA ALA A 77 -13.05 -9.17 -14.83
C ALA A 77 -14.22 -10.00 -14.29
N ALA A 78 -15.44 -9.46 -14.27
CA ALA A 78 -16.63 -10.10 -13.67
C ALA A 78 -16.97 -11.45 -14.33
N ASP A 79 -16.64 -11.63 -15.60
CA ASP A 79 -16.81 -12.90 -16.30
C ASP A 79 -15.74 -13.93 -15.93
N LYS A 80 -14.50 -13.48 -15.71
CA LYS A 80 -13.33 -14.33 -15.40
C LYS A 80 -13.28 -14.74 -13.93
N TYR A 81 -13.61 -13.85 -13.01
CA TYR A 81 -13.42 -14.06 -11.57
C TYR A 81 -14.75 -14.11 -10.83
N LYS A 82 -15.04 -15.25 -10.20
CA LYS A 82 -16.24 -15.47 -9.37
C LYS A 82 -15.96 -15.34 -7.88
N GLU A 83 -14.70 -15.49 -7.48
CA GLU A 83 -14.21 -15.24 -6.14
C GLU A 83 -13.14 -14.16 -6.21
N TYR A 84 -13.26 -13.17 -5.33
CA TYR A 84 -12.31 -12.08 -5.20
C TYR A 84 -12.40 -11.49 -3.79
N ILE A 85 -11.36 -10.78 -3.40
CA ILE A 85 -11.36 -9.99 -2.17
C ILE A 85 -11.94 -8.62 -2.51
N GLU A 86 -12.80 -8.07 -1.65
CA GLU A 86 -13.33 -6.72 -1.81
C GLU A 86 -12.65 -5.76 -0.84
N PHE A 87 -12.28 -4.59 -1.33
CA PHE A 87 -11.83 -3.47 -0.52
C PHE A 87 -12.41 -2.15 -1.03
N THR A 88 -12.95 -1.34 -0.12
CA THR A 88 -13.48 -0.01 -0.45
C THR A 88 -12.54 1.05 0.12
N ALA A 89 -11.84 1.74 -0.76
CA ALA A 89 -10.93 2.83 -0.41
C ALA A 89 -11.67 4.16 -0.24
N ASP A 90 -12.80 4.33 -0.94
CA ASP A 90 -13.62 5.53 -0.88
C ASP A 90 -15.10 5.21 -1.20
N GLU A 91 -16.01 5.89 -0.52
CA GLU A 91 -17.46 5.67 -0.60
C GLU A 91 -18.21 6.83 -1.30
N SER A 92 -17.50 7.69 -2.03
CA SER A 92 -18.14 8.78 -2.76
C SER A 92 -19.14 8.29 -3.82
N GLU A 93 -19.98 9.20 -4.29
CA GLU A 93 -21.02 8.88 -5.28
C GLU A 93 -20.42 8.41 -6.62
N PHE A 94 -19.30 9.01 -7.05
CA PHE A 94 -18.66 8.74 -8.34
C PHE A 94 -17.47 7.79 -8.20
N LYS A 95 -17.76 6.54 -7.81
CA LYS A 95 -16.76 5.49 -7.64
C LYS A 95 -16.45 4.75 -8.93
N THR A 96 -15.19 4.35 -9.04
CA THR A 96 -14.66 3.40 -10.02
C THR A 96 -14.31 2.10 -9.31
N LYS A 97 -14.50 0.98 -9.99
CA LYS A 97 -14.13 -0.35 -9.52
C LYS A 97 -13.13 -0.99 -10.45
N ILE A 98 -12.02 -1.47 -9.89
CA ILE A 98 -10.97 -2.16 -10.64
C ILE A 98 -10.56 -3.44 -9.94
N PHE A 99 -10.17 -4.43 -10.74
CA PHE A 99 -9.50 -5.62 -10.26
C PHE A 99 -7.99 -5.44 -10.35
N LEU A 100 -7.31 -5.64 -9.23
CA LEU A 100 -5.87 -5.80 -9.14
C LEU A 100 -5.58 -7.30 -9.17
N VAL A 101 -5.10 -7.77 -10.33
CA VAL A 101 -4.84 -9.18 -10.59
C VAL A 101 -3.34 -9.42 -10.56
N ALA A 102 -2.90 -10.39 -9.76
CA ALA A 102 -1.52 -10.85 -9.79
C ALA A 102 -1.32 -11.81 -10.95
N GLU A 103 -0.40 -11.49 -11.85
CA GLU A 103 0.17 -12.46 -12.79
C GLU A 103 1.39 -13.09 -12.15
N GLY A 104 1.26 -14.33 -11.67
CA GLY A 104 2.24 -14.98 -10.82
C GLY A 104 1.97 -14.76 -9.33
N THR A 105 3.01 -14.87 -8.50
CA THR A 105 2.90 -14.68 -7.04
C THR A 105 3.40 -13.30 -6.64
N VAL A 106 2.51 -12.46 -6.09
CA VAL A 106 2.86 -11.14 -5.55
C VAL A 106 2.86 -11.20 -4.03
N ARG A 107 3.96 -10.77 -3.41
CA ARG A 107 4.16 -10.79 -1.95
C ARG A 107 4.14 -9.39 -1.37
N ASP A 108 3.77 -9.30 -0.10
CA ASP A 108 3.73 -8.06 0.68
C ASP A 108 2.92 -6.96 -0.02
N PHE A 109 1.81 -7.36 -0.65
CA PHE A 109 0.97 -6.46 -1.43
C PHE A 109 0.29 -5.44 -0.52
N LYS A 110 0.33 -4.17 -0.91
CA LYS A 110 -0.31 -3.07 -0.22
C LYS A 110 -1.04 -2.19 -1.22
N PHE A 111 -2.25 -1.80 -0.86
CA PHE A 111 -2.97 -0.70 -1.48
C PHE A 111 -2.74 0.58 -0.66
N LEU A 112 -2.43 1.68 -1.33
CA LEU A 112 -1.90 2.89 -0.73
C LEU A 112 -2.79 4.09 -1.03
N SER A 113 -2.92 5.00 -0.07
CA SER A 113 -3.17 6.41 -0.35
C SER A 113 -1.84 7.07 -0.69
N VAL A 114 -1.82 7.90 -1.73
CA VAL A 114 -0.65 8.63 -2.21
C VAL A 114 -0.97 10.13 -2.16
N ALA A 115 -0.02 10.93 -1.72
CA ALA A 115 -0.08 12.38 -1.80
C ALA A 115 1.27 12.92 -2.30
N ILE A 116 1.23 13.97 -3.12
CA ILE A 116 2.42 14.70 -3.55
C ILE A 116 2.72 15.77 -2.51
N GLU A 117 3.92 15.72 -1.95
CA GLU A 117 4.40 16.71 -0.96
C GLU A 117 5.12 17.88 -1.63
N GLY A 118 5.75 17.63 -2.78
CA GLY A 118 6.49 18.66 -3.50
C GLY A 118 7.40 18.09 -4.57
N ALA A 119 8.42 18.85 -4.91
CA ALA A 119 9.50 18.41 -5.76
C ALA A 119 10.83 18.92 -5.18
N ASP A 120 11.88 18.12 -5.30
CA ASP A 120 13.22 18.55 -4.92
C ASP A 120 13.78 19.60 -5.90
N GLU A 121 14.98 20.14 -5.60
CA GLU A 121 15.65 21.12 -6.46
C GLU A 121 15.96 20.58 -7.87
N GLY A 122 16.00 19.26 -8.05
CA GLY A 122 16.18 18.57 -9.32
C GLY A 122 14.88 18.29 -10.08
N GLY A 123 13.73 18.68 -9.53
CA GLY A 123 12.41 18.43 -10.10
C GLY A 123 11.90 17.00 -9.91
N LYS A 124 12.53 16.19 -9.03
CA LYS A 124 12.01 14.88 -8.64
C LYS A 124 10.82 15.09 -7.73
N ILE A 125 9.67 14.51 -8.08
CA ILE A 125 8.48 14.56 -7.25
C ILE A 125 8.71 13.78 -5.95
N GLU A 126 8.41 14.42 -4.84
CA GLU A 126 8.35 13.80 -3.51
C GLU A 126 6.91 13.44 -3.19
N TYR A 127 6.71 12.20 -2.73
CA TYR A 127 5.39 11.69 -2.39
C TYR A 127 5.40 11.01 -1.02
N THR A 128 4.27 11.09 -0.34
CA THR A 128 3.98 10.27 0.83
C THR A 128 3.01 9.16 0.45
N ALA A 129 3.17 8.01 1.10
CA ALA A 129 2.29 6.86 0.91
C ALA A 129 1.84 6.30 2.26
N LYS A 130 0.54 6.04 2.39
CA LYS A 130 -0.06 5.42 3.56
C LYS A 130 -0.79 4.14 3.17
N THR A 131 -0.46 3.02 3.83
CA THR A 131 -1.18 1.75 3.63
C THR A 131 -2.64 1.90 4.06
N LEU A 132 -3.55 1.53 3.16
CA LEU A 132 -4.99 1.45 3.43
C LEU A 132 -5.47 -0.01 3.53
N TYR A 133 -4.84 -0.90 2.76
CA TYR A 133 -5.09 -2.33 2.77
C TYR A 133 -3.78 -3.08 2.51
N GLU A 134 -3.65 -4.26 3.11
CA GLU A 134 -2.48 -5.12 2.93
C GLU A 134 -2.88 -6.59 2.85
N GLN A 135 -2.07 -7.34 2.12
CA GLN A 135 -2.24 -8.78 1.91
C GLN A 135 -0.86 -9.40 1.72
N GLU A 136 -0.53 -10.40 2.54
CA GLU A 136 0.79 -11.06 2.48
C GLU A 136 1.06 -11.72 1.11
N LEU A 137 0.01 -12.32 0.53
CA LEU A 137 0.08 -13.02 -0.74
C LEU A 137 -1.16 -12.72 -1.59
N LEU A 138 -0.93 -12.12 -2.77
CA LEU A 138 -1.95 -11.93 -3.80
C LEU A 138 -1.67 -12.88 -4.97
N THR A 139 -2.71 -13.59 -5.42
CA THR A 139 -2.63 -14.63 -6.47
C THR A 139 -3.60 -14.33 -7.61
N GLU A 140 -3.36 -14.93 -8.78
CA GLU A 140 -4.24 -14.74 -9.95
C GLU A 140 -5.67 -15.22 -9.66
N GLU A 141 -5.82 -16.34 -8.96
CA GLU A 141 -7.12 -16.99 -8.70
C GLU A 141 -8.05 -16.17 -7.81
N LYS A 142 -7.47 -15.35 -6.92
CA LYS A 142 -8.21 -14.55 -5.95
C LYS A 142 -7.74 -13.10 -5.99
N PRO A 143 -8.12 -12.35 -7.04
CA PRO A 143 -7.73 -10.97 -7.20
C PRO A 143 -8.42 -10.06 -6.17
N LEU A 144 -7.95 -8.82 -6.10
CA LEU A 144 -8.52 -7.78 -5.24
C LEU A 144 -9.39 -6.83 -6.08
N LEU A 145 -10.70 -6.79 -5.82
CA LEU A 145 -11.60 -5.75 -6.32
C LEU A 145 -11.51 -4.53 -5.40
N VAL A 146 -11.09 -3.39 -5.94
CA VAL A 146 -11.02 -2.14 -5.21
C VAL A 146 -12.07 -1.17 -5.72
N THR A 147 -12.88 -0.62 -4.79
CA THR A 147 -13.76 0.51 -5.04
C THR A 147 -13.06 1.80 -4.60
N MET A 148 -12.84 2.75 -5.51
CA MET A 148 -12.11 4.00 -5.26
C MET A 148 -12.63 5.17 -6.12
N THR A 149 -12.13 6.37 -5.89
CA THR A 149 -12.50 7.58 -6.66
C THR A 149 -11.27 8.31 -7.16
N PHE A 150 -11.22 8.67 -8.45
CA PHE A 150 -10.14 9.52 -8.96
C PHE A 150 -10.42 10.98 -8.61
N PHE A 151 -9.51 11.61 -7.85
CA PHE A 151 -9.62 13.01 -7.44
C PHE A 151 -8.73 13.91 -8.30
N GLY A 152 -9.30 14.46 -9.37
CA GLY A 152 -8.57 15.33 -10.29
C GLY A 152 -7.44 14.59 -11.02
N ASP A 153 -6.37 15.32 -11.33
CA ASP A 153 -5.31 14.83 -12.22
C ASP A 153 -4.13 14.19 -11.47
N LEU A 154 -4.01 14.41 -10.15
CA LEU A 154 -2.92 13.86 -9.35
C LEU A 154 -3.30 12.50 -8.76
N PRO A 155 -2.38 11.52 -8.75
CA PRO A 155 -2.68 10.20 -8.21
C PRO A 155 -2.95 10.30 -6.71
N SER A 156 -4.14 9.85 -6.31
CA SER A 156 -4.56 9.75 -4.90
C SER A 156 -4.32 8.36 -4.31
N TYR A 157 -4.07 7.38 -5.17
CA TYR A 157 -3.90 5.98 -4.80
C TYR A 157 -2.72 5.35 -5.51
N GLY A 158 -2.23 4.27 -4.92
CA GLY A 158 -1.15 3.47 -5.47
C GLY A 158 -1.14 2.05 -4.92
N ILE A 159 -0.16 1.28 -5.35
CA ILE A 159 0.15 -0.03 -4.82
C ILE A 159 1.63 -0.14 -4.48
N SER A 160 1.97 -1.01 -3.54
CA SER A 160 3.33 -1.51 -3.40
C SER A 160 3.37 -3.01 -3.19
N TYR A 161 4.48 -3.62 -3.58
CA TYR A 161 4.74 -5.04 -3.38
C TYR A 161 6.23 -5.34 -3.55
N THR A 162 6.64 -6.53 -3.13
CA THR A 162 8.02 -7.00 -3.24
C THR A 162 8.32 -7.49 -4.67
N GLY A 163 9.33 -6.89 -5.30
CA GLY A 163 9.83 -7.19 -6.64
C GLY A 163 10.73 -8.42 -6.71
N GLN A 164 11.28 -8.69 -7.91
CA GLN A 164 12.07 -9.91 -8.20
C GLN A 164 13.31 -10.04 -7.32
N ASN A 165 13.97 -8.93 -7.01
CA ASN A 165 15.22 -8.92 -6.27
C ASN A 165 15.00 -8.57 -4.79
N GLY A 166 13.76 -8.63 -4.31
CA GLY A 166 13.38 -8.22 -2.96
C GLY A 166 13.23 -6.71 -2.78
N GLU A 167 13.33 -5.91 -3.85
CA GLU A 167 13.09 -4.47 -3.80
C GLU A 167 11.60 -4.16 -3.61
N THR A 168 11.27 -3.15 -2.81
CA THR A 168 9.90 -2.64 -2.76
C THR A 168 9.63 -1.83 -4.03
N LYS A 169 8.64 -2.25 -4.80
CA LYS A 169 8.13 -1.46 -5.93
C LYS A 169 6.92 -0.67 -5.50
N VAL A 170 6.81 0.57 -5.96
CA VAL A 170 5.68 1.46 -5.68
C VAL A 170 5.15 1.99 -7.00
N PHE A 171 3.83 1.93 -7.19
CA PHE A 171 3.17 2.41 -8.39
C PHE A 171 2.01 3.34 -8.02
N ALA A 172 1.85 4.43 -8.74
CA ALA A 172 0.61 5.20 -8.76
C ALA A 172 -0.44 4.49 -9.62
N ILE A 173 -1.69 4.58 -9.21
CA ILE A 173 -2.84 4.21 -10.04
C ILE A 173 -3.36 5.50 -10.68
N GLU A 174 -3.31 5.55 -12.01
CA GLU A 174 -3.65 6.74 -12.78
C GLU A 174 -4.77 6.43 -13.77
N GLN A 175 -5.64 7.40 -13.99
CA GLN A 175 -6.61 7.35 -15.09
C GLN A 175 -6.07 8.12 -16.28
N SER A 176 -6.00 7.46 -17.43
CA SER A 176 -5.65 8.09 -18.69
C SER A 176 -6.67 9.16 -19.06
N GLY A 177 -6.22 10.41 -19.22
CA GLY A 177 -7.05 11.50 -19.72
C GLY A 177 -7.42 11.37 -21.21
N LYS A 178 -6.85 10.39 -21.93
CA LYS A 178 -7.11 10.18 -23.36
C LYS A 178 -8.33 9.30 -23.60
N ASP A 179 -8.45 8.20 -22.86
CA ASP A 179 -9.43 7.14 -23.09
C ASP A 179 -10.05 6.59 -21.80
N GLY A 180 -9.68 7.12 -20.63
CA GLY A 180 -10.23 6.72 -19.34
C GLY A 180 -9.67 5.41 -18.78
N SER A 181 -8.75 4.75 -19.48
CA SER A 181 -8.15 3.49 -19.02
C SER A 181 -7.36 3.71 -17.73
N VAL A 182 -7.40 2.74 -16.82
CA VAL A 182 -6.63 2.79 -15.58
C VAL A 182 -5.27 2.09 -15.77
N LEU A 183 -4.20 2.76 -15.35
CA LEU A 183 -2.81 2.37 -15.59
C LEU A 183 -2.00 2.38 -14.28
N LEU A 184 -0.88 1.64 -14.29
CA LEU A 184 0.13 1.69 -13.24
C LEU A 184 1.37 2.43 -13.73
N THR A 185 1.77 3.45 -12.99
CA THR A 185 2.99 4.23 -13.24
C THR A 185 3.96 4.03 -12.08
N GLU A 186 5.15 3.50 -12.34
CA GLU A 186 6.16 3.25 -11.29
C GLU A 186 6.68 4.58 -10.73
N LEU A 187 6.62 4.71 -9.40
CA LEU A 187 7.14 5.88 -8.68
C LEU A 187 8.60 5.63 -8.28
N LYS A 188 9.48 6.57 -8.67
CA LYS A 188 10.94 6.51 -8.43
C LYS A 188 11.40 7.67 -7.57
#